data_AF-A0A7J9Y7V0-F1
#
_entry.id   AF-A0A7J9Y7V0-F1
#
_cell.length_a   1.000
_cell.length_b   1.000
_cell.length_c   1.000
_cell.angle_alpha   90.00
_cell.angle_beta   90.00
_cell.angle_gamma   90.00
#
_symmetry.space_group_name_H-M   'P 1'
#
loop_
_entity.id
_entity.type
_entity.pdbx_description
1 polymer ?
#
loop_
_entity_poly.entity_id
_entity_poly.type
_entity_poly.pdbx_seq_one_letter_code
_entity_poly.pdbx_strand_id
1 'polypeptide(L)'
;MTSNGWVRGLFRASWIGVRETWRVVGDYVLSRDDVMDGRQFDDGIAEGGGPLDVHHPEGGGTTLLQPSAPFATPYRSLLPVGVEGLIVAGRCVSATRDAMGALRHMGSAMALGHAA
;
A
#
# COMPACT_ATOMS: atom_id res chain seq x y z
N MET A 1 16.35 -5.39 -22.52
CA MET A 1 15.33 -6.45 -22.74
C MET A 1 14.54 -6.59 -21.46
N THR A 2 13.27 -6.23 -21.53
CA THR A 2 12.33 -5.99 -20.43
C THR A 2 11.79 -7.29 -19.85
N SER A 3 12.22 -7.67 -18.65
CA SER A 3 11.55 -8.72 -17.89
C SER A 3 10.38 -8.10 -17.12
N ASN A 4 9.16 -8.33 -17.62
CA ASN A 4 7.93 -8.08 -16.88
C ASN A 4 7.92 -9.03 -15.67
N GLY A 5 8.42 -8.53 -14.54
CA GLY A 5 8.76 -9.28 -13.33
C GLY A 5 7.56 -9.75 -12.50
N TRP A 6 6.59 -10.39 -13.11
CA TRP A 6 5.53 -11.12 -12.41
C TRP A 6 5.97 -12.59 -12.24
N VAL A 7 6.84 -12.85 -11.25
CA VAL A 7 7.29 -14.21 -10.93
C VAL A 7 6.43 -14.80 -9.81
N ARG A 8 5.83 -15.96 -10.11
CA ARG A 8 5.20 -16.89 -9.17
C ARG A 8 6.25 -17.44 -8.19
N GLY A 9 6.09 -17.20 -6.89
CA GLY A 9 6.93 -17.81 -5.85
C GLY A 9 6.59 -17.30 -4.45
N LEU A 10 6.40 -18.21 -3.49
CA LEU A 10 6.11 -17.89 -2.09
C LEU A 10 7.33 -17.23 -1.43
N PHE A 11 7.45 -15.91 -1.56
CA PHE A 11 8.54 -15.14 -0.93
C PHE A 11 8.22 -14.93 0.55
N ARG A 12 8.71 -15.83 1.40
CA ARG A 12 8.65 -15.68 2.87
C ARG A 12 9.80 -14.79 3.35
N ALA A 13 9.49 -13.82 4.19
CA ALA A 13 10.49 -13.03 4.89
C ALA A 13 11.30 -13.94 5.83
N SER A 14 12.60 -14.09 5.59
CA SER A 14 13.50 -14.94 6.38
C SER A 14 14.06 -14.26 7.64
N TRP A 15 13.75 -12.98 7.86
CA TRP A 15 14.18 -12.23 9.04
C TRP A 15 13.10 -11.28 9.57
N ILE A 16 13.21 -10.95 10.86
CA ILE A 16 12.36 -9.95 11.52
C ILE A 16 12.72 -8.56 10.99
N GLY A 17 11.71 -7.72 10.78
CA GLY A 17 11.90 -6.36 10.27
C GLY A 17 11.75 -6.22 8.76
N VAL A 18 11.43 -7.28 8.01
CA VAL A 18 10.97 -7.14 6.62
C VAL A 18 9.66 -6.36 6.61
N ARG A 19 9.76 -5.15 6.07
CA ARG A 19 8.70 -4.15 6.05
C ARG A 19 7.78 -4.25 4.83
N GLU A 20 8.17 -5.08 3.86
CA GLU A 20 7.49 -5.24 2.57
C GLU A 20 7.67 -6.66 2.03
N THR A 21 6.57 -7.28 1.61
CA THR A 21 6.57 -8.59 0.95
C THR A 21 5.67 -8.54 -0.30
N TRP A 22 4.71 -9.46 -0.43
CA TRP A 22 3.80 -9.52 -1.56
C TRP A 22 2.61 -8.57 -1.40
N ARG A 23 2.19 -8.00 -2.53
CA ARG A 23 0.95 -7.25 -2.71
C ARG A 23 0.18 -7.81 -3.90
N VAL A 24 -1.13 -7.63 -3.91
CA VAL A 24 -1.94 -7.92 -5.10
C VAL A 24 -1.86 -6.77 -6.10
N VAL A 25 -2.13 -7.08 -7.36
CA VAL A 25 -2.60 -6.08 -8.30
C VAL A 25 -4.11 -6.08 -8.21
N GLY A 26 -4.67 -4.96 -7.76
CA GLY A 26 -6.10 -4.75 -7.72
C GLY A 26 -6.58 -3.84 -8.83
N ASP A 27 -7.88 -3.61 -8.87
CA ASP A 27 -8.53 -2.77 -9.86
C ASP A 27 -8.06 -1.29 -9.81
N TYR A 28 -7.43 -0.88 -8.70
CA TYR A 28 -6.65 0.34 -8.60
C TYR A 28 -5.38 0.15 -7.77
N VAL A 29 -4.25 0.66 -8.28
CA VAL A 29 -2.99 0.67 -7.54
C VAL A 29 -2.79 2.05 -6.92
N LEU A 30 -2.93 2.16 -5.60
CA LEU A 30 -2.72 3.43 -4.89
C LEU A 30 -1.27 3.92 -5.05
N SER A 31 -1.10 5.13 -5.57
CA SER A 31 0.22 5.69 -5.90
C SER A 31 0.79 6.56 -4.79
N ARG A 32 2.11 6.82 -4.86
CA ARG A 32 2.77 7.80 -3.99
C ARG A 32 2.12 9.17 -4.11
N ASP A 33 1.78 9.58 -5.32
CA ASP A 33 1.23 10.91 -5.58
C ASP A 33 -0.19 11.01 -5.02
N ASP A 34 -1.01 9.97 -5.13
CA ASP A 34 -2.32 9.93 -4.47
C ASP A 34 -2.20 10.14 -2.95
N VAL A 35 -1.19 9.53 -2.33
CA VAL A 35 -0.90 9.72 -0.91
C VAL A 35 -0.43 11.15 -0.62
N MET A 36 0.57 11.64 -1.35
CA MET A 36 1.19 12.95 -1.09
C MET A 36 0.24 14.11 -1.35
N ASP A 37 -0.64 13.98 -2.34
CA ASP A 37 -1.63 14.99 -2.72
C ASP A 37 -2.90 14.93 -1.86
N GLY A 38 -3.00 13.97 -0.92
CA GLY A 38 -4.18 13.82 -0.07
C GLY A 38 -5.42 13.43 -0.87
N ARG A 39 -5.27 12.56 -1.86
CA ARG A 39 -6.32 12.27 -2.82
C ARG A 39 -7.52 11.61 -2.15
N GLN A 40 -8.69 12.09 -2.56
CA GLN A 40 -9.99 11.56 -2.19
C GLN A 40 -10.59 10.78 -3.36
N PHE A 41 -11.43 9.80 -3.05
CA PHE A 41 -12.07 8.94 -4.04
C PHE A 41 -13.55 8.77 -3.70
N ASP A 42 -14.41 8.72 -4.72
CA ASP A 42 -15.85 8.47 -4.54
C ASP A 42 -16.12 7.12 -3.87
N ASP A 43 -15.22 6.15 -4.08
CA ASP A 43 -15.24 4.83 -3.46
C ASP A 43 -14.21 4.69 -2.31
N GLY A 44 -13.82 5.80 -1.68
CA GLY A 44 -12.91 5.81 -0.53
C GLY A 44 -13.53 5.13 0.70
N ILE A 45 -12.85 4.12 1.26
CA ILE A 45 -13.36 3.32 2.38
C ILE A 45 -12.54 3.43 3.67
N ALA A 46 -11.33 3.98 3.58
CA ALA A 46 -10.43 4.14 4.71
C ALA A 46 -9.53 5.36 4.51
N GLU A 47 -9.27 6.09 5.58
CA GLU A 47 -8.44 7.30 5.57
C GLU A 47 -7.05 7.03 6.16
N GLY A 48 -6.04 7.63 5.53
CA GLY A 48 -4.67 7.68 6.04
C GLY A 48 -4.26 9.13 6.29
N GLY A 49 -3.80 9.43 7.50
CA GLY A 49 -3.28 10.76 7.88
C GLY A 49 -1.81 10.75 8.31
N GLY A 50 -1.16 9.59 8.26
CA GLY A 50 0.25 9.44 8.65
C GLY A 50 1.21 9.91 7.56
N PRO A 51 2.47 10.20 7.92
CA PRO A 51 3.51 10.53 6.95
C PRO A 51 3.83 9.33 6.05
N LEU A 52 4.37 9.60 4.86
CA LEU A 52 4.95 8.60 3.99
C LEU A 52 6.38 8.29 4.46
N ASP A 53 6.57 7.08 5.01
CA ASP A 53 7.87 6.59 5.48
C ASP A 53 8.75 6.11 4.30
N VAL A 54 9.75 6.91 3.92
CA VAL A 54 10.73 6.55 2.88
C VAL A 54 12.03 6.06 3.52
N HIS A 55 12.35 4.78 3.33
CA HIS A 55 13.60 4.19 3.83
C HIS A 55 14.71 4.28 2.78
N HIS A 56 15.88 4.78 3.18
CA HIS A 56 17.04 4.90 2.31
C HIS A 56 17.77 3.55 2.20
N PRO A 57 17.79 2.89 1.02
CA PRO A 57 18.29 1.52 0.88
C PRO A 57 19.80 1.39 1.10
N GLU A 58 20.58 2.46 0.90
CA GLU A 58 22.04 2.47 1.11
C GLU A 58 22.45 2.79 2.55
N GLY A 59 21.48 2.92 3.47
CA GLY A 59 21.69 3.45 4.81
C GLY A 59 21.37 4.95 4.88
N GLY A 60 21.46 5.53 6.08
CA GLY A 60 21.16 6.96 6.30
C GLY A 60 19.79 7.28 6.91
N GLY A 61 19.01 6.27 7.29
CA GLY A 61 17.80 6.45 8.10
C GLY A 61 16.49 6.43 7.31
N THR A 62 15.50 7.16 7.80
CA THR A 62 14.14 7.23 7.21
C THR A 62 13.73 8.68 7.09
N THR A 63 13.19 9.07 5.94
CA THR A 63 12.57 10.38 5.74
C THR A 63 11.07 10.24 5.88
N LEU A 64 10.48 11.10 6.70
CA LEU A 64 9.03 11.22 6.83
C LEU A 64 8.56 12.37 5.95
N LEU A 65 7.77 12.06 4.92
CA LEU A 65 7.18 13.07 4.06
C LEU A 65 5.72 13.25 4.47
N GLN A 66 5.33 14.47 4.84
CA GLN A 66 3.97 14.76 5.25
C GLN A 66 3.09 14.99 4.00
N PRO A 67 1.99 14.24 3.82
CA PRO A 67 0.96 14.55 2.82
C PRO A 67 0.38 15.95 2.99
N SER A 68 -0.11 16.55 1.90
CA SER A 68 -0.78 17.85 1.93
C SER A 68 -2.12 17.82 2.70
N ALA A 69 -2.78 16.66 2.71
CA ALA A 69 -4.01 16.37 3.42
C ALA A 69 -4.13 14.84 3.67
N PRO A 70 -5.09 14.38 4.51
CA PRO A 70 -5.43 12.96 4.58
C PRO A 70 -5.80 12.40 3.21
N PHE A 71 -5.39 11.16 2.94
CA PHE A 71 -5.68 10.45 1.70
C PHE A 71 -6.63 9.28 1.95
N ALA A 72 -7.56 9.06 1.01
CA ALA A 72 -8.46 7.93 1.07
C ALA A 72 -7.88 6.73 0.30
N THR A 73 -8.18 5.52 0.78
CA THR A 73 -7.93 4.28 0.06
C THR A 73 -9.23 3.83 -0.61
N PRO A 74 -9.27 3.70 -1.94
CA PRO A 74 -10.47 3.31 -2.65
C PRO A 74 -10.73 1.80 -2.51
N TYR A 75 -11.99 1.38 -2.45
CA TYR A 75 -12.41 -0.02 -2.30
C TYR A 75 -11.76 -0.94 -3.35
N ARG A 76 -11.70 -0.48 -4.59
CA ARG A 76 -11.06 -1.19 -5.71
C ARG A 76 -9.57 -1.50 -5.53
N SER A 77 -8.86 -0.86 -4.59
CA SER A 77 -7.49 -1.25 -4.23
C SER A 77 -7.42 -2.54 -3.40
N LEU A 78 -8.54 -3.00 -2.85
CA LEU A 78 -8.65 -4.24 -2.07
C LEU A 78 -9.12 -5.43 -2.93
N LEU A 79 -9.51 -5.20 -4.19
CA LEU A 79 -10.07 -6.21 -5.08
C LEU A 79 -8.99 -6.74 -6.03
N PRO A 80 -8.49 -7.98 -5.87
CA PRO A 80 -7.48 -8.53 -6.77
C PRO A 80 -8.04 -8.78 -8.17
N VAL A 81 -7.31 -8.34 -9.20
CA VAL A 81 -7.74 -8.49 -10.59
C VAL A 81 -7.95 -9.97 -10.94
N GLY A 82 -9.13 -10.29 -11.47
CA GLY A 82 -9.46 -11.64 -11.97
C GLY A 82 -9.72 -12.68 -10.88
N VAL A 83 -9.97 -12.28 -9.64
CA VAL A 83 -10.36 -13.18 -8.55
C VAL A 83 -11.68 -12.74 -7.93
N GLU A 84 -12.73 -13.52 -8.14
CA GLU A 84 -14.05 -13.25 -7.57
C GLU A 84 -14.16 -13.74 -6.13
N GLY A 85 -14.92 -13.03 -5.29
CA GLY A 85 -15.19 -13.41 -3.91
C GLY A 85 -14.00 -13.26 -2.95
N LEU A 86 -12.94 -12.52 -3.35
CA LEU A 86 -11.76 -12.26 -2.53
C LEU A 86 -11.56 -10.75 -2.33
N ILE A 87 -11.42 -10.34 -1.08
CA ILE A 87 -11.01 -9.00 -0.67
C ILE A 87 -9.70 -9.14 0.12
N VAL A 88 -8.75 -8.24 -0.10
CA VAL A 88 -7.49 -8.21 0.63
C VAL A 88 -7.31 -6.87 1.34
N ALA A 89 -6.90 -6.90 2.61
CA ALA A 89 -6.68 -5.72 3.43
C ALA A 89 -5.31 -5.73 4.11
N GLY A 90 -4.86 -4.57 4.57
CA GLY A 90 -3.57 -4.41 5.24
C GLY A 90 -2.40 -4.48 4.25
N ARG A 91 -1.35 -5.25 4.58
CA ARG A 91 -0.06 -5.18 3.84
C ARG A 91 -0.10 -5.73 2.41
N CYS A 92 -1.09 -6.53 2.07
CA CYS A 92 -1.23 -7.14 0.74
C CYS A 92 -2.09 -6.32 -0.22
N VAL A 93 -2.67 -5.19 0.22
CA VAL A 93 -3.50 -4.29 -0.60
C VAL A 93 -2.73 -3.76 -1.81
N SER A 94 -3.46 -3.38 -2.86
CA SER A 94 -2.86 -2.89 -4.10
C SER A 94 -2.39 -1.44 -3.97
N ALA A 95 -1.08 -1.28 -3.83
CA ALA A 95 -0.42 0.00 -3.74
C ALA A 95 1.01 -0.08 -4.28
N THR A 96 1.55 1.06 -4.70
CA THR A 96 2.96 1.20 -5.03
C THR A 96 3.84 0.96 -3.79
N ARG A 97 5.11 0.58 -4.02
CA ARG A 97 6.10 0.39 -2.94
C ARG A 97 6.16 1.61 -2.02
N ASP A 98 6.15 2.80 -2.60
CA ASP A 98 6.28 4.05 -1.86
C ASP A 98 5.00 4.39 -1.08
N ALA A 99 3.82 4.22 -1.68
CA ALA A 99 2.54 4.45 -1.00
C ALA A 99 2.37 3.56 0.26
N MET A 100 2.93 2.35 0.23
CA MET A 100 2.97 1.49 1.42
C MET A 100 3.72 2.10 2.59
N GLY A 101 4.60 3.08 2.36
CA GLY A 101 5.24 3.88 3.40
C GLY A 101 4.24 4.53 4.35
N ALA A 102 3.08 4.97 3.85
CA ALA A 102 1.99 5.52 4.67
C ALA A 102 0.90 4.46 4.94
N LEU A 103 0.49 3.71 3.91
CA LEU A 103 -0.70 2.85 3.98
C LEU A 103 -0.60 1.70 4.99
N ARG A 104 0.61 1.24 5.29
CA ARG A 104 0.85 0.14 6.26
C ARG A 104 0.96 0.60 7.71
N HIS A 105 0.76 1.89 7.99
CA HIS A 105 0.68 2.39 9.35
C HIS A 105 -0.44 1.68 10.09
N MET A 106 -0.27 1.47 11.41
CA MET A 106 -1.22 0.67 12.19
C MET A 106 -2.65 1.19 12.07
N GLY A 107 -2.84 2.53 12.10
CA GLY A 107 -4.15 3.15 11.93
C GLY A 107 -4.79 2.83 10.58
N SER A 108 -4.10 3.10 9.48
CA SER A 108 -4.58 2.82 8.12
C SER A 108 -4.82 1.32 7.89
N ALA A 109 -3.93 0.45 8.37
CA ALA A 109 -4.10 -0.99 8.26
C ALA A 109 -5.31 -1.52 9.04
N MET A 110 -5.57 -0.99 10.25
CA MET A 110 -6.77 -1.32 11.02
C MET A 110 -8.04 -0.81 10.34
N ALA A 111 -8.02 0.42 9.81
CA ALA A 111 -9.16 1.00 9.10
C ALA A 111 -9.53 0.16 7.86
N LEU A 112 -8.53 -0.24 7.06
CA LEU A 112 -8.73 -1.15 5.93
C LEU A 112 -9.31 -2.49 6.36
N GLY A 113 -8.81 -3.08 7.45
CA GLY A 113 -9.33 -4.34 7.96
C GLY A 113 -10.75 -4.26 8.52
N HIS A 114 -11.18 -3.09 8.99
CA HIS A 114 -12.56 -2.87 9.46
C HIS A 114 -13.54 -2.64 8.30
N ALA A 115 -13.07 -2.02 7.21
CA ALA A 115 -13.88 -1.73 6.05
C ALA A 115 -14.05 -2.92 5.09
N ALA A 116 -13.22 -3.96 5.22
CA ALA A 116 -13.27 -5.19 4.43
C ALA A 116 -14.21 -6.24 5.04
#